data_AF-A0A939KZD8-F1
#
_entry.id   AF-A0A939KZD8-F1
#
_cell.length_a   1.000
_cell.length_b   1.000
_cell.length_c   1.000
_cell.angle_alpha   90.00
_cell.angle_beta   90.00
_cell.angle_gamma   90.00
#
_symmetry.space_group_name_H-M   'P 1'
#
loop_
_entity.id
_entity.type
_entity.pdbx_description
1 polymer ?
#
loop_
_entity_poly.entity_id
_entity_poly.type
_entity_poly.pdbx_seq_one_letter_code
_entity_poly.pdbx_strand_id
1 'polypeptide(L)'
;PPPGPVVTAAPAAEPEPRRKGGVSWKALLTVALVMAVGGAAGGVVLMKKMDDGKKSDTAATGTPTAPNPAPASPKSTPTDEDSPSPTPTATKSGGSKSPSAGATVPRGNVYTVVYENTELFATSSSYTFDLSAGKVVPDSTYPSWALDPSSAGYFSLDGNSDAYISRDNTLTPQSCSAAIDREPTKDLKFDDLPPGRLFCIRNRNNGGIVIAKVIEQGNKSTGAVKLSLNYWRNDG
;
A
#
# COMPACT_ATOMS: atom_id res chain seq x y z
N PRO A 1 30.71 -39.90 -55.58
CA PRO A 1 30.77 -38.70 -56.46
C PRO A 1 31.57 -37.61 -55.74
N PRO A 2 32.45 -36.86 -56.42
CA PRO A 2 33.15 -35.73 -55.81
C PRO A 2 32.19 -34.54 -55.57
N PRO A 3 32.45 -33.68 -54.56
CA PRO A 3 31.67 -32.46 -54.36
C PRO A 3 31.94 -31.43 -55.45
N GLY A 4 30.89 -30.73 -55.89
CA GLY A 4 30.98 -29.64 -56.87
C GLY A 4 31.55 -28.34 -56.28
N PRO A 5 31.92 -27.36 -57.12
CA PRO A 5 32.56 -26.12 -56.69
C PRO A 5 31.62 -25.22 -55.87
N VAL A 6 32.18 -24.59 -54.83
CA VAL A 6 31.50 -23.60 -54.01
C VAL A 6 31.39 -22.28 -54.79
N VAL A 7 30.17 -21.79 -55.02
CA VAL A 7 29.94 -20.47 -55.62
C VAL A 7 29.99 -19.41 -54.50
N THR A 8 31.04 -18.60 -54.49
CA THR A 8 31.14 -17.43 -53.62
C THR A 8 30.17 -16.35 -54.09
N ALA A 9 29.09 -16.11 -53.34
CA ALA A 9 28.21 -14.97 -53.56
C ALA A 9 28.85 -13.67 -53.05
N ALA A 10 28.74 -12.61 -53.86
CA ALA A 10 29.23 -11.27 -53.53
C ALA A 10 28.41 -10.62 -52.38
N PRO A 11 28.98 -9.66 -51.62
CA PRO A 11 28.26 -8.99 -50.54
C PRO A 11 27.06 -8.18 -51.04
N ALA A 12 25.92 -8.31 -50.35
CA ALA A 12 24.73 -7.52 -50.62
C ALA A 12 24.88 -6.07 -50.17
N ALA A 13 24.25 -5.15 -50.91
CA ALA A 13 24.37 -3.71 -50.69
C ALA A 13 23.73 -3.21 -49.38
N GLU A 14 24.31 -2.16 -48.81
CA GLU A 14 23.82 -1.49 -47.60
C GLU A 14 22.45 -0.79 -47.85
N PRO A 15 21.52 -0.82 -46.87
CA PRO A 15 20.27 -0.06 -46.95
C PRO A 15 20.49 1.43 -46.66
N GLU A 16 20.02 2.30 -47.55
CA GLU A 16 20.11 3.76 -47.40
C GLU A 16 19.38 4.31 -46.14
N PRO A 17 19.91 5.36 -45.50
CA PRO A 17 19.28 5.98 -44.34
C PRO A 17 18.01 6.75 -44.72
N ARG A 18 16.84 6.19 -44.41
CA ARG A 18 15.55 6.88 -44.60
C ARG A 18 15.48 8.16 -43.75
N ARG A 19 15.21 9.29 -44.41
CA ARG A 19 15.27 10.63 -43.83
C ARG A 19 14.10 10.90 -42.87
N LYS A 20 14.43 11.66 -41.82
CA LYS A 20 13.57 12.22 -40.77
C LYS A 20 12.18 12.67 -41.27
N GLY A 21 11.12 12.09 -40.72
CA GLY A 21 9.77 12.69 -40.69
C GLY A 21 9.55 13.37 -39.34
N GLY A 22 9.65 14.71 -39.29
CA GLY A 22 9.38 15.46 -38.07
C GLY A 22 7.88 15.65 -37.84
N VAL A 23 7.35 15.18 -36.71
CA VAL A 23 5.95 15.41 -36.34
C VAL A 23 5.84 16.79 -35.68
N SER A 24 5.09 17.68 -36.33
CA SER A 24 4.91 19.07 -35.90
C SER A 24 4.12 19.18 -34.61
N TRP A 25 4.68 19.84 -33.60
CA TRP A 25 4.05 20.16 -32.30
C TRP A 25 2.93 21.22 -32.38
N LYS A 26 2.41 21.52 -33.58
CA LYS A 26 1.38 22.56 -33.82
C LYS A 26 0.02 21.98 -34.24
N ALA A 27 -0.47 21.01 -33.47
CA ALA A 27 -1.86 20.56 -33.50
C ALA A 27 -2.56 20.92 -32.17
N LEU A 28 -2.63 22.22 -31.89
CA LEU A 28 -3.37 22.80 -30.77
C LEU A 28 -4.80 23.16 -31.21
N LEU A 29 -5.76 22.97 -30.30
CA LEU A 29 -7.02 23.75 -30.17
C LEU A 29 -8.11 23.65 -31.26
N THR A 30 -8.85 22.54 -31.23
CA THR A 30 -10.33 22.43 -31.48
C THR A 30 -10.73 21.07 -30.89
N VAL A 31 -11.69 20.88 -29.98
CA VAL A 31 -13.02 21.51 -29.84
C VAL A 31 -13.34 21.77 -28.36
N ALA A 32 -13.92 22.94 -28.07
CA ALA A 32 -14.70 23.18 -26.87
C ALA A 32 -16.12 23.63 -27.28
N LEU A 33 -17.09 23.49 -26.36
CA LEU A 33 -18.52 23.87 -26.42
C LEU A 33 -19.50 22.72 -26.74
N VAL A 34 -20.66 22.77 -26.06
CA VAL A 34 -21.89 21.94 -26.23
C VAL A 34 -21.78 20.52 -25.61
N MET A 35 -22.54 20.09 -24.60
CA MET A 35 -23.76 20.60 -23.94
C MET A 35 -23.60 20.83 -22.43
N ALA A 36 -24.24 21.88 -21.91
CA ALA A 36 -24.58 21.99 -20.49
C ALA A 36 -26.11 21.91 -20.31
N VAL A 37 -26.64 20.75 -19.91
CA VAL A 37 -28.03 20.58 -19.41
C VAL A 37 -28.10 19.42 -18.42
N GLY A 38 -28.69 19.66 -17.24
CA GLY A 38 -29.36 18.62 -16.43
C GLY A 38 -28.62 18.10 -15.19
N GLY A 39 -29.10 18.45 -13.99
CA GLY A 39 -28.69 17.79 -12.74
C GLY A 39 -28.71 18.66 -11.48
N ALA A 40 -29.88 19.13 -11.04
CA ALA A 40 -30.02 19.89 -9.78
C ALA A 40 -30.67 19.06 -8.67
N ALA A 41 -29.93 18.78 -7.59
CA ALA A 41 -30.39 18.37 -6.25
C ALA A 41 -29.18 18.43 -5.28
N GLY A 42 -29.25 18.93 -4.04
CA GLY A 42 -30.32 19.70 -3.38
C GLY A 42 -30.03 19.84 -1.86
N GLY A 43 -30.06 21.07 -1.32
CA GLY A 43 -29.93 21.37 0.12
C GLY A 43 -28.50 21.17 0.71
N VAL A 44 -28.12 21.72 1.87
CA VAL A 44 -28.71 22.68 2.84
C VAL A 44 -27.49 23.43 3.44
N VAL A 45 -27.46 24.74 3.67
CA VAL A 45 -27.82 25.41 4.94
C VAL A 45 -27.81 26.93 4.74
N LEU A 46 -28.89 27.58 5.22
CA LEU A 46 -28.99 29.02 5.43
C LEU A 46 -28.31 29.42 6.74
N MET A 47 -27.49 30.48 6.75
CA MET A 47 -27.55 31.61 7.70
C MET A 47 -26.27 32.47 7.68
N LYS A 48 -26.31 33.64 7.01
CA LYS A 48 -25.44 34.78 7.36
C LYS A 48 -26.01 36.12 6.86
N LYS A 49 -26.64 36.86 7.77
CA LYS A 49 -27.06 38.28 7.70
C LYS A 49 -27.81 38.57 9.02
N MET A 50 -27.65 39.69 9.73
CA MET A 50 -26.68 40.80 9.70
C MET A 50 -26.20 41.02 11.15
N ASP A 51 -25.05 41.66 11.34
CA ASP A 51 -24.97 42.76 12.32
C ASP A 51 -23.97 43.80 11.80
N ASP A 52 -24.23 45.07 12.08
CA ASP A 52 -23.69 46.21 11.34
C ASP A 52 -22.39 46.78 11.92
N GLY A 53 -21.60 47.41 11.04
CA GLY A 53 -20.27 47.89 11.40
C GLY A 53 -20.28 49.06 12.40
N LYS A 54 -19.45 48.98 13.43
CA LYS A 54 -19.09 50.15 14.26
C LYS A 54 -17.57 50.29 14.36
N LYS A 55 -17.12 51.52 14.10
CA LYS A 55 -15.72 51.99 14.13
C LYS A 55 -15.10 51.79 15.52
N SER A 56 -13.78 51.55 15.56
CA SER A 56 -12.79 52.57 15.98
C SER A 56 -11.38 51.96 16.12
N ASP A 57 -10.37 52.70 15.67
CA ASP A 57 -8.96 52.47 15.96
C ASP A 57 -8.65 52.58 17.46
N THR A 58 -7.59 51.90 17.94
CA THR A 58 -6.56 52.43 18.85
C THR A 58 -5.45 51.39 19.04
N ALA A 59 -4.21 51.85 19.18
CA ALA A 59 -3.00 51.03 19.23
C ALA A 59 -2.53 50.67 20.65
N ALA A 60 -1.42 49.90 20.67
CA ALA A 60 -0.32 49.93 21.64
C ALA A 60 -0.26 48.90 22.80
N THR A 61 0.82 48.10 22.73
CA THR A 61 1.74 47.67 23.83
C THR A 61 1.21 47.11 25.16
N GLY A 62 1.70 45.90 25.54
CA GLY A 62 1.74 45.49 26.95
C GLY A 62 1.95 43.99 27.23
N THR A 63 3.21 43.53 27.23
CA THR A 63 3.67 42.42 28.11
C THR A 63 4.24 43.01 29.40
N PRO A 64 4.44 42.27 30.51
CA PRO A 64 3.99 40.90 30.87
C PRO A 64 3.23 40.86 32.23
N THR A 65 2.80 39.68 32.71
CA THR A 65 2.75 39.28 34.15
C THR A 65 2.30 37.82 34.29
N ALA A 66 2.95 37.05 35.16
CA ALA A 66 2.47 35.77 35.70
C ALA A 66 2.20 35.92 37.21
N PRO A 67 1.34 35.09 37.84
CA PRO A 67 1.92 34.06 38.72
C PRO A 67 1.13 32.72 38.84
N ASN A 68 1.84 31.76 39.46
CA ASN A 68 1.40 30.46 40.05
C ASN A 68 0.47 30.68 41.30
N PRO A 69 -0.02 29.69 42.10
CA PRO A 69 0.24 28.22 42.11
C PRO A 69 -0.97 27.29 42.42
N ALA A 70 -0.70 25.97 42.53
CA ALA A 70 -1.54 24.95 43.19
C ALA A 70 -1.34 24.95 44.73
N PRO A 71 -2.23 24.32 45.54
CA PRO A 71 -2.09 22.89 45.91
C PRO A 71 -3.47 22.17 45.99
N ALA A 72 -3.74 20.98 46.59
CA ALA A 72 -3.00 20.02 47.42
C ALA A 72 -3.56 18.57 47.26
N SER A 73 -2.97 17.58 47.95
CA SER A 73 -3.49 16.19 48.12
C SER A 73 -4.08 15.95 49.52
N PRO A 74 -4.72 14.78 49.75
CA PRO A 74 -4.44 14.03 50.98
C PRO A 74 -4.01 12.57 50.74
N LYS A 75 -3.46 11.96 51.80
CA LYS A 75 -2.74 10.67 51.87
C LYS A 75 -3.42 9.72 52.86
N SER A 76 -3.41 8.41 52.61
CA SER A 76 -3.50 7.37 53.65
C SER A 76 -3.01 5.99 53.15
N THR A 77 -2.51 5.18 54.08
CA THR A 77 -1.84 3.85 53.96
C THR A 77 -1.92 3.17 55.34
N PRO A 78 -1.42 1.93 55.54
CA PRO A 78 -1.88 0.62 55.07
C PRO A 78 -2.42 -0.25 56.24
N THR A 79 -2.81 -1.51 56.00
CA THR A 79 -3.02 -2.52 57.07
C THR A 79 -2.66 -3.93 56.59
N ASP A 80 -1.84 -4.64 57.36
CA ASP A 80 -1.55 -6.08 57.25
C ASP A 80 -2.39 -6.87 58.29
N GLU A 81 -2.86 -8.10 57.98
CA GLU A 81 -3.04 -9.15 59.00
C GLU A 81 -3.15 -10.60 58.42
N ASP A 82 -2.34 -11.48 59.02
CA ASP A 82 -2.28 -12.96 59.12
C ASP A 82 -3.06 -13.99 58.23
N SER A 83 -2.28 -14.92 57.63
CA SER A 83 -2.24 -16.42 57.80
C SER A 83 -3.50 -17.26 58.16
N PRO A 84 -3.59 -18.58 57.81
CA PRO A 84 -2.47 -19.55 57.72
C PRO A 84 -2.49 -20.61 56.57
N SER A 85 -1.47 -21.48 56.63
CA SER A 85 -1.09 -22.59 55.72
C SER A 85 -2.06 -23.79 55.67
N PRO A 86 -1.95 -24.69 54.66
CA PRO A 86 -1.22 -25.94 54.96
C PRO A 86 -0.24 -26.44 53.86
N THR A 87 0.80 -27.15 54.31
CA THR A 87 1.74 -27.95 53.48
C THR A 87 1.17 -29.35 53.21
N PRO A 88 1.64 -30.07 52.17
CA PRO A 88 2.59 -31.15 52.50
C PRO A 88 3.74 -31.39 51.51
N THR A 89 4.92 -31.60 52.10
CA THR A 89 5.96 -32.60 51.78
C THR A 89 6.46 -32.76 50.33
N ALA A 90 7.74 -32.41 50.14
CA ALA A 90 8.50 -32.66 48.91
C ALA A 90 8.93 -34.13 48.72
N THR A 91 9.25 -34.50 47.48
CA THR A 91 10.24 -35.56 47.20
C THR A 91 11.30 -34.99 46.25
N LYS A 92 12.58 -35.07 46.65
CA LYS A 92 13.72 -34.60 45.85
C LYS A 92 14.29 -35.74 45.00
N SER A 93 14.48 -35.47 43.72
CA SER A 93 15.57 -35.96 42.87
C SER A 93 15.58 -35.06 41.63
N GLY A 94 16.69 -34.48 41.15
CA GLY A 94 18.08 -34.67 41.52
C GLY A 94 18.90 -34.55 40.24
N GLY A 95 19.39 -33.34 39.90
CA GLY A 95 19.98 -33.10 38.57
C GLY A 95 20.30 -31.65 38.26
N SER A 96 21.13 -30.99 39.07
CA SER A 96 21.62 -29.64 38.74
C SER A 96 22.82 -29.69 37.79
N LYS A 97 22.69 -29.11 36.60
CA LYS A 97 23.62 -28.14 35.96
C LYS A 97 23.42 -28.03 34.45
N SER A 98 22.78 -26.95 34.01
CA SER A 98 23.37 -25.92 33.12
C SER A 98 22.24 -25.02 32.58
N PRO A 99 22.34 -23.67 32.69
CA PRO A 99 21.42 -22.78 32.00
C PRO A 99 21.81 -22.72 30.52
N SER A 100 21.37 -23.72 29.74
CA SER A 100 21.59 -23.69 28.30
C SER A 100 20.87 -22.48 27.72
N ALA A 101 21.59 -21.70 26.91
CA ALA A 101 21.15 -20.38 26.45
C ALA A 101 19.76 -20.42 25.81
N GLY A 102 18.99 -19.35 26.04
CA GLY A 102 17.60 -19.27 25.60
C GLY A 102 17.46 -19.63 24.13
N ALA A 103 16.77 -20.75 23.87
CA ALA A 103 16.27 -21.05 22.55
C ALA A 103 15.33 -19.90 22.16
N THR A 104 15.79 -19.03 21.26
CA THR A 104 14.93 -18.05 20.60
C THR A 104 13.90 -18.85 19.83
N VAL A 105 12.71 -19.03 20.44
CA VAL A 105 11.52 -19.45 19.71
C VAL A 105 11.43 -18.52 18.51
N PRO A 106 11.42 -19.02 17.26
CA PRO A 106 11.24 -18.17 16.10
C PRO A 106 9.98 -17.36 16.33
N ARG A 107 10.09 -16.02 16.35
CA ARG A 107 8.89 -15.18 16.32
C ARG A 107 8.24 -15.47 14.98
N GLY A 108 7.19 -16.28 15.00
CA GLY A 108 6.37 -16.49 13.81
C GLY A 108 5.70 -15.17 13.46
N ASN A 109 5.52 -14.91 12.16
CA ASN A 109 4.92 -13.66 11.68
C ASN A 109 3.56 -13.41 12.38
N VAL A 110 3.49 -12.33 13.17
CA VAL A 110 2.26 -11.91 13.87
C VAL A 110 1.60 -10.83 13.04
N TYR A 111 0.53 -11.18 12.33
CA TYR A 111 -0.15 -10.25 11.44
C TYR A 111 -1.29 -9.51 12.14
N THR A 112 -1.17 -8.18 12.22
CA THR A 112 -2.21 -7.28 12.73
C THR A 112 -2.87 -6.55 11.57
N VAL A 113 -4.19 -6.56 11.53
CA VAL A 113 -4.99 -5.88 10.50
C VAL A 113 -4.82 -4.35 10.59
N VAL A 114 -4.69 -3.70 9.44
CA VAL A 114 -4.59 -2.24 9.30
C VAL A 114 -5.81 -1.69 8.56
N TYR A 115 -6.22 -2.33 7.47
CA TYR A 115 -7.48 -2.06 6.76
C TYR A 115 -7.96 -3.32 6.03
N GLU A 116 -9.27 -3.44 5.79
CA GLU A 116 -9.89 -4.56 5.07
C GLU A 116 -11.01 -4.07 4.14
N ASN A 117 -11.32 -4.88 3.13
CA ASN A 117 -12.38 -4.70 2.14
C ASN A 117 -12.35 -3.31 1.48
N THR A 118 -11.16 -2.73 1.35
CA THR A 118 -10.97 -1.37 0.84
C THR A 118 -10.99 -1.41 -0.68
N GLU A 119 -12.14 -1.07 -1.27
CA GLU A 119 -12.28 -0.98 -2.73
C GLU A 119 -11.58 0.27 -3.27
N LEU A 120 -10.64 0.06 -4.19
CA LEU A 120 -9.83 1.10 -4.81
C LEU A 120 -9.92 0.99 -6.34
N PHE A 121 -10.01 2.12 -7.01
CA PHE A 121 -10.13 2.20 -8.48
C PHE A 121 -9.11 3.17 -9.06
N ALA A 122 -8.13 2.65 -9.80
CA ALA A 122 -7.27 3.46 -10.64
C ALA A 122 -7.99 3.63 -11.99
N THR A 123 -8.28 4.88 -12.37
CA THR A 123 -8.99 5.20 -13.63
C THR A 123 -8.09 5.12 -14.86
N SER A 124 -6.77 5.09 -14.65
CA SER A 124 -5.72 5.00 -15.68
C SER A 124 -4.38 4.66 -15.02
N SER A 125 -3.34 4.42 -15.84
CA SER A 125 -1.94 4.27 -15.42
C SER A 125 -1.26 5.55 -14.92
N SER A 126 -1.97 6.68 -14.80
CA SER A 126 -1.47 7.89 -14.14
C SER A 126 -1.86 7.96 -12.66
N TYR A 127 -2.32 6.83 -12.12
CA TYR A 127 -2.68 6.63 -10.72
C TYR A 127 -2.01 5.37 -10.20
N THR A 128 -1.62 5.38 -8.94
CA THR A 128 -1.02 4.24 -8.23
C THR A 128 -1.80 3.93 -6.96
N PHE A 129 -1.72 2.68 -6.50
CA PHE A 129 -2.29 2.26 -5.22
C PHE A 129 -1.24 2.44 -4.12
N ASP A 130 -1.47 3.36 -3.19
CA ASP A 130 -0.71 3.44 -1.93
C ASP A 130 -1.15 2.26 -1.04
N LEU A 131 -0.28 1.24 -1.00
CA LEU A 131 -0.52 -0.01 -0.29
C LEU A 131 -0.44 0.16 1.22
N SER A 132 0.37 1.10 1.72
CA SER A 132 0.50 1.36 3.16
C SER A 132 -0.74 2.04 3.72
N ALA A 133 -1.31 2.98 2.95
CA ALA A 133 -2.38 3.85 3.43
C ALA A 133 -3.76 3.54 2.85
N GLY A 134 -3.89 2.54 1.97
CA GLY A 134 -5.15 2.05 1.42
C GLY A 134 -5.85 3.09 0.54
N LYS A 135 -5.13 3.68 -0.43
CA LYS A 135 -5.65 4.78 -1.27
C LYS A 135 -5.25 4.61 -2.73
N VAL A 136 -5.97 5.30 -3.62
CA VAL A 136 -5.47 5.64 -4.95
C VAL A 136 -4.96 7.07 -4.93
N VAL A 137 -3.75 7.30 -5.42
CA VAL A 137 -3.12 8.61 -5.54
C VAL A 137 -2.57 8.80 -6.96
N PRO A 138 -2.35 10.04 -7.45
CA PRO A 138 -1.63 10.25 -8.70
C PRO A 138 -0.25 9.59 -8.67
N ASP A 139 0.20 9.05 -9.80
CA ASP A 139 1.52 8.40 -9.97
C ASP A 139 2.69 9.26 -9.43
N SER A 140 2.64 10.55 -9.72
CA SER A 140 3.56 11.61 -9.27
C SER A 140 3.63 11.84 -7.74
N THR A 141 2.84 11.10 -6.95
CA THR A 141 2.90 11.14 -5.47
C THR A 141 4.04 10.28 -4.93
N TYR A 142 4.45 9.22 -5.64
CA TYR A 142 5.49 8.27 -5.23
C TYR A 142 5.38 7.77 -3.77
N PRO A 143 4.29 7.06 -3.41
CA PRO A 143 4.16 6.49 -2.06
C PRO A 143 5.29 5.49 -1.77
N SER A 144 5.68 5.35 -0.50
CA SER A 144 6.80 4.49 -0.09
C SER A 144 6.53 2.98 -0.20
N TRP A 145 5.28 2.61 -0.50
CA TRP A 145 4.90 1.27 -0.91
C TRP A 145 3.72 1.33 -1.88
N ALA A 146 3.97 0.95 -3.12
CA ALA A 146 3.13 1.19 -4.29
C ALA A 146 2.80 -0.11 -5.05
N LEU A 147 1.70 -0.06 -5.79
CA LEU A 147 1.37 -0.98 -6.89
C LEU A 147 0.91 -0.12 -8.07
N ASP A 148 1.70 -0.08 -9.15
CA ASP A 148 1.41 0.80 -10.29
C ASP A 148 0.74 0.00 -11.41
N PRO A 149 -0.52 0.29 -11.79
CA PRO A 149 -1.12 -0.31 -12.97
C PRO A 149 -0.51 0.28 -14.25
N SER A 150 0.04 -0.57 -15.11
CA SER A 150 0.62 -0.15 -16.39
C SER A 150 -0.38 -0.28 -17.53
N SER A 151 -0.43 0.71 -18.41
CA SER A 151 -1.16 0.63 -19.69
C SER A 151 -0.60 -0.46 -20.61
N ALA A 152 0.60 -0.99 -20.36
CA ALA A 152 1.17 -2.15 -21.04
C ALA A 152 0.61 -3.51 -20.54
N GLY A 153 -0.40 -3.52 -19.65
CA GLY A 153 -1.17 -4.72 -19.33
C GLY A 153 -0.67 -5.54 -18.13
N TYR A 154 0.03 -4.91 -17.19
CA TYR A 154 0.55 -5.54 -15.98
C TYR A 154 0.62 -4.54 -14.81
N PHE A 155 0.77 -5.01 -13.58
CA PHE A 155 1.14 -4.16 -12.45
C PHE A 155 2.66 -4.15 -12.25
N SER A 156 3.24 -2.96 -12.11
CA SER A 156 4.58 -2.79 -11.57
C SER A 156 4.53 -2.87 -10.04
N LEU A 157 5.54 -3.51 -9.46
CA LEU A 157 5.77 -3.60 -8.03
C LEU A 157 7.02 -2.80 -7.67
N ASP A 158 7.03 -2.17 -6.50
CA ASP A 158 8.26 -1.65 -5.93
C ASP A 158 9.38 -2.71 -5.90
N GLY A 159 10.62 -2.26 -6.05
CA GLY A 159 11.81 -3.13 -5.97
C GLY A 159 11.84 -3.97 -4.69
N ASN A 160 11.36 -3.40 -3.58
CA ASN A 160 11.29 -4.00 -2.25
C ASN A 160 10.01 -4.83 -1.99
N SER A 161 9.20 -5.13 -3.02
CA SER A 161 7.97 -5.93 -2.89
C SER A 161 8.09 -7.28 -3.58
N ASP A 162 7.68 -8.37 -2.93
CA ASP A 162 7.43 -9.65 -3.60
C ASP A 162 5.93 -9.86 -3.80
N ALA A 163 5.52 -10.67 -4.77
CA ALA A 163 4.13 -11.06 -4.92
C ALA A 163 3.95 -12.57 -5.18
N TYR A 164 2.71 -13.03 -5.01
CA TYR A 164 2.26 -14.37 -5.37
C TYR A 164 0.83 -14.29 -5.91
N ILE A 165 0.54 -14.98 -7.01
CA ILE A 165 -0.82 -15.09 -7.59
C ILE A 165 -1.46 -16.36 -7.04
N SER A 166 -2.56 -16.20 -6.29
CA SER A 166 -3.24 -17.33 -5.67
C SER A 166 -4.02 -18.16 -6.69
N ARG A 167 -3.85 -19.48 -6.64
CA ARG A 167 -4.72 -20.43 -7.34
C ARG A 167 -6.07 -20.58 -6.61
N ASP A 168 -6.07 -20.37 -5.29
CA ASP A 168 -7.22 -20.50 -4.39
C ASP A 168 -8.03 -19.20 -4.25
N ASN A 169 -9.30 -19.35 -3.92
CA ASN A 169 -10.27 -18.25 -3.74
C ASN A 169 -10.25 -17.63 -2.32
N THR A 170 -9.39 -18.13 -1.44
CA THR A 170 -9.14 -17.60 -0.10
C THR A 170 -7.64 -17.54 0.15
N LEU A 171 -7.18 -16.55 0.91
CA LEU A 171 -5.78 -16.38 1.25
C LEU A 171 -5.68 -15.67 2.61
N THR A 172 -4.82 -16.16 3.50
CA THR A 172 -4.46 -15.51 4.78
C THR A 172 -3.07 -14.89 4.70
N PRO A 173 -2.73 -13.89 5.53
CA PRO A 173 -1.38 -13.28 5.53
C PRO A 173 -0.24 -14.29 5.73
N GLN A 174 -0.45 -15.27 6.61
CA GLN A 174 0.49 -16.36 6.86
C GLN A 174 0.66 -17.25 5.62
N SER A 175 -0.44 -17.64 4.96
CA SER A 175 -0.39 -18.45 3.74
C SER A 175 0.24 -17.69 2.56
N CYS A 176 -0.03 -16.39 2.44
CA CYS A 176 0.60 -15.52 1.45
C CYS A 176 2.11 -15.46 1.63
N SER A 177 2.58 -15.15 2.85
CA SER A 177 4.02 -15.04 3.12
C SER A 177 4.74 -16.36 2.82
N ALA A 178 4.17 -17.48 3.25
CA ALA A 178 4.70 -18.82 2.95
C ALA A 178 4.62 -19.24 1.48
N ALA A 179 3.67 -18.70 0.70
CA ALA A 179 3.59 -18.93 -0.74
C ALA A 179 4.63 -18.09 -1.50
N ILE A 180 4.80 -16.83 -1.11
CA ILE A 180 5.86 -15.95 -1.63
C ILE A 180 7.26 -16.54 -1.36
N ASP A 181 7.48 -17.17 -0.21
CA ASP A 181 8.77 -17.83 0.09
C ASP A 181 9.06 -19.07 -0.79
N ARG A 182 8.04 -19.62 -1.47
CA ARG A 182 8.16 -20.82 -2.33
C ARG A 182 8.17 -20.49 -3.81
N GLU A 183 7.29 -19.58 -4.24
CA GLU A 183 7.05 -19.24 -5.65
C GLU A 183 6.82 -17.71 -5.78
N PRO A 184 7.83 -16.87 -5.51
CA PRO A 184 7.71 -15.43 -5.66
C PRO A 184 7.64 -15.05 -7.15
N THR A 185 6.73 -14.14 -7.49
CA THR A 185 6.64 -13.51 -8.81
C THR A 185 6.81 -12.00 -8.72
N LYS A 186 7.32 -11.43 -9.81
CA LYS A 186 7.27 -9.99 -10.12
C LYS A 186 6.32 -9.69 -11.30
N ASP A 187 5.90 -10.73 -12.03
CA ASP A 187 5.02 -10.65 -13.18
C ASP A 187 3.56 -10.71 -12.71
N LEU A 188 2.93 -9.55 -12.52
CA LEU A 188 1.51 -9.40 -12.22
C LEU A 188 0.75 -8.93 -13.48
N LYS A 189 0.71 -9.77 -14.52
CA LYS A 189 0.02 -9.45 -15.78
C LYS A 189 -1.49 -9.45 -15.57
N PHE A 190 -2.20 -8.55 -16.24
CA PHE A 190 -3.65 -8.45 -16.12
C PHE A 190 -4.36 -9.73 -16.61
N ASP A 191 -3.80 -10.46 -17.59
CA ASP A 191 -4.35 -11.73 -18.08
C ASP A 191 -4.42 -12.82 -17.02
N ASP A 192 -3.40 -12.91 -16.15
CA ASP A 192 -3.33 -13.88 -15.05
C ASP A 192 -4.25 -13.49 -13.87
N LEU A 193 -4.82 -12.28 -13.93
CA LEU A 193 -5.61 -11.61 -12.91
C LEU A 193 -7.05 -11.30 -13.37
N PRO A 194 -7.87 -12.32 -13.71
CA PRO A 194 -9.29 -12.13 -14.04
C PRO A 194 -10.12 -11.70 -12.80
N PRO A 195 -11.35 -11.18 -12.98
CA PRO A 195 -12.22 -10.80 -11.86
C PRO A 195 -12.40 -11.96 -10.86
N GLY A 196 -12.29 -11.64 -9.58
CA GLY A 196 -12.33 -12.61 -8.48
C GLY A 196 -10.98 -13.24 -8.11
N ARG A 197 -9.94 -13.16 -8.98
CA ARG A 197 -8.60 -13.68 -8.67
C ARG A 197 -8.02 -12.96 -7.45
N LEU A 198 -7.41 -13.74 -6.56
CA LEU A 198 -6.58 -13.24 -5.48
C LEU A 198 -5.11 -13.24 -5.89
N PHE A 199 -4.40 -12.19 -5.50
CA PHE A 199 -2.94 -12.15 -5.42
C PHE A 199 -2.54 -11.46 -4.13
N CYS A 200 -1.29 -11.57 -3.72
CA CYS A 200 -0.81 -10.88 -2.55
C CYS A 200 0.59 -10.32 -2.76
N ILE A 201 0.93 -9.31 -1.96
CA ILE A 201 2.16 -8.54 -2.03
C ILE A 201 2.77 -8.48 -0.62
N ARG A 202 4.06 -8.79 -0.50
CA ARG A 202 4.83 -8.64 0.73
C ARG A 202 5.83 -7.50 0.59
N ASN A 203 5.79 -6.55 1.52
CA ASN A 203 6.87 -5.58 1.70
C ASN A 203 8.08 -6.26 2.34
N ARG A 204 9.21 -6.34 1.66
CA ARG A 204 10.44 -6.99 2.16
C ARG A 204 11.06 -6.28 3.35
N ASN A 205 10.80 -4.99 3.53
CA ASN A 205 11.46 -4.17 4.57
C ASN A 205 10.84 -4.38 5.96
N ASN A 206 9.55 -4.72 6.03
CA ASN A 206 8.82 -4.87 7.30
C ASN A 206 7.94 -6.14 7.38
N GLY A 207 7.92 -6.98 6.33
CA GLY A 207 7.14 -8.22 6.29
C GLY A 207 5.62 -8.05 6.15
N GLY A 208 5.12 -6.81 6.04
CA GLY A 208 3.70 -6.51 5.87
C GLY A 208 3.13 -7.10 4.58
N ILE A 209 1.86 -7.53 4.64
CA ILE A 209 1.17 -8.26 3.56
C ILE A 209 -0.07 -7.51 3.13
N VAL A 210 -0.18 -7.18 1.84
CA VAL A 210 -1.45 -6.86 1.20
C VAL A 210 -1.98 -8.10 0.49
N ILE A 211 -3.27 -8.39 0.66
CA ILE A 211 -4.01 -9.34 -0.18
C ILE A 211 -4.98 -8.54 -1.03
N ALA A 212 -4.88 -8.72 -2.33
CA ALA A 212 -5.65 -8.00 -3.35
C ALA A 212 -6.59 -8.97 -4.06
N LYS A 213 -7.87 -8.59 -4.14
CA LYS A 213 -8.87 -9.25 -4.98
C LYS A 213 -9.16 -8.36 -6.19
N VAL A 214 -9.08 -8.92 -7.39
CA VAL A 214 -9.51 -8.23 -8.60
C VAL A 214 -11.04 -8.10 -8.58
N ILE A 215 -11.56 -6.88 -8.67
CA ILE A 215 -12.99 -6.61 -8.88
C ILE A 215 -13.25 -6.44 -10.37
N GLU A 216 -12.45 -5.57 -11.02
CA GLU A 216 -12.46 -5.36 -12.46
C GLU A 216 -11.04 -5.58 -12.98
N GLN A 217 -10.89 -6.41 -14.00
CA GLN A 217 -9.58 -6.74 -14.60
C GLN A 217 -8.96 -5.50 -15.26
N GLY A 218 -7.62 -5.42 -15.22
CA GLY A 218 -6.91 -4.26 -15.75
C GLY A 218 -7.04 -4.11 -17.27
N ASN A 219 -7.31 -2.88 -17.71
CA ASN A 219 -7.42 -2.52 -19.12
C ASN A 219 -6.02 -2.29 -19.73
N LYS A 220 -5.64 -3.08 -20.74
CA LYS A 220 -4.32 -3.02 -21.44
C LYS A 220 -4.17 -1.86 -22.44
N SER A 221 -4.92 -0.79 -22.29
CA SER A 221 -4.80 0.42 -23.11
C SER A 221 -4.82 1.68 -22.25
N THR A 222 -5.57 1.67 -21.14
CA THR A 222 -5.63 2.79 -20.19
C THR A 222 -4.88 2.53 -18.89
N GLY A 223 -4.65 1.28 -18.50
CA GLY A 223 -4.23 0.90 -17.15
C GLY A 223 -5.36 0.94 -16.10
N ALA A 224 -6.61 1.23 -16.50
CA ALA A 224 -7.73 1.28 -15.56
C ALA A 224 -7.97 -0.08 -14.91
N VAL A 225 -8.12 -0.14 -13.58
CA VAL A 225 -8.28 -1.39 -12.82
C VAL A 225 -8.92 -1.16 -11.45
N LYS A 226 -9.78 -2.08 -11.00
CA LYS A 226 -10.46 -2.00 -9.70
C LYS A 226 -10.11 -3.20 -8.81
N LEU A 227 -9.64 -2.93 -7.60
CA LEU A 227 -9.21 -3.93 -6.62
C LEU A 227 -9.98 -3.77 -5.29
N SER A 228 -10.15 -4.86 -4.55
CA SER A 228 -10.41 -4.81 -3.11
C SER A 228 -9.12 -5.19 -2.38
N LEU A 229 -8.64 -4.33 -1.47
CA LEU A 229 -7.41 -4.56 -0.71
C LEU A 229 -7.70 -4.79 0.77
N ASN A 230 -6.97 -5.75 1.34
CA ASN A 230 -6.78 -5.91 2.78
C ASN A 230 -5.29 -5.81 3.08
N TYR A 231 -4.90 -5.13 4.17
CA TYR A 231 -3.52 -4.97 4.61
C TYR A 231 -3.34 -5.39 6.07
N TRP A 232 -2.29 -6.18 6.30
CA TRP A 232 -1.81 -6.54 7.63
C TRP A 232 -0.33 -6.15 7.76
N ARG A 233 -0.01 -5.41 8.82
CA ARG A 233 1.37 -5.20 9.26
C ARG A 233 1.89 -6.48 9.93
N ASN A 234 3.19 -6.75 9.83
CA ASN A 234 3.82 -7.79 10.63
C ASN A 234 4.40 -7.17 11.92
N ASP A 235 3.94 -7.66 13.07
CA ASP A 235 4.35 -7.25 14.41
C ASP A 235 5.30 -8.27 15.08
N GLY A 236 5.76 -9.30 14.35
CA GLY A 236 6.60 -10.40 14.84
C GLY A 236 7.95 -10.53 14.15
#